data_AF-A0A482W0V3-F1
#
_entry.id   AF-A0A482W0V3-F1
#
_cell.length_a   1.000
_cell.length_b   1.000
_cell.length_c   1.000
_cell.angle_alpha   90.00
_cell.angle_beta   90.00
_cell.angle_gamma   90.00
#
_symmetry.space_group_name_H-M   'P 1'
#
loop_
_entity.id
_entity.type
_entity.pdbx_description
1 polymer ?
#
loop_
_entity_poly.entity_id
_entity_poly.type
_entity_poly.pdbx_seq_one_letter_code
_entity_poly.pdbx_strand_id
1 'polypeptide(L)'
;MDAEEDKTLAKKNSIETKNEEVINLIKKCSHLESKLELVMRQKELAQKEKEGMVIKYAVSEKNLLEIKQAKEHLEKKYKDLINENEILQHKVQVMCSEKARICQMLDNKVYDYKTSQQELEQAKADLNALETKLKWSQNNLKTEIQLNKENQSKLENLNSKLQEATDQIEQANREAQESIKIFHTSQDNRAHVLDQQLKEQQAALILLRHEKEDKERQMKILNLQLEKLQSKQKDMLQENNDLSLKVQQLERDRLENEQKLSDFRACADQQRQDCADLQAKTTLLDQLKLQLKNEQDRLQVCNEQIHLLKQRNAELESDIVVCRDREAELLLFTQQLTDKNVRLQSEFTALETKVQQLTCEQTLLKRSVKEQETRSGMFLAQVTEERLKHTEEVESLRKGLSEKMNLCEKFKQEVLDHKGENKLLKRKFELSLKEVNKELQQCRKRLENYEILNRSSSSSNSSLNVGSNGSPASEQVKVIQPDSGLDRQTLIEHIVKLQRISARKSEKLDFLEEHVNTLVLELQKKSRLLQSYILRDQSGTLTSNTMDNNKANIAKLNGIMASVYSSRVADDKLTLELSLDINRKLQAVLEDALLKNITLK
;
A
#
# COMPACT_ATOMS: atom_id res chain seq x y z
N MET A 1 -114.43 -3.06 -38.47
CA MET A 1 -113.31 -3.27 -37.53
C MET A 1 -112.03 -2.75 -38.19
N ASP A 2 -111.74 -3.22 -39.39
CA ASP A 2 -111.01 -2.62 -40.53
C ASP A 2 -110.26 -1.30 -40.24
N ALA A 3 -110.97 -0.20 -39.98
CA ALA A 3 -110.40 1.14 -39.76
C ALA A 3 -109.57 1.31 -38.46
N GLU A 4 -109.61 0.36 -37.53
CA GLU A 4 -108.72 0.30 -36.36
C GLU A 4 -107.51 -0.63 -36.59
N GLU A 5 -107.68 -1.70 -37.37
CA GLU A 5 -106.55 -2.54 -37.80
C GLU A 5 -105.58 -1.74 -38.67
N ASP A 6 -106.07 -0.96 -39.64
CA ASP A 6 -105.23 -0.14 -40.52
C ASP A 6 -104.44 0.94 -39.73
N LYS A 7 -105.07 1.53 -38.70
CA LYS A 7 -104.41 2.48 -37.78
C LYS A 7 -103.37 1.83 -36.87
N THR A 8 -103.58 0.57 -36.46
CA THR A 8 -102.58 -0.16 -35.66
C THR A 8 -101.43 -0.66 -36.52
N LEU A 9 -101.69 -1.08 -37.76
CA LEU A 9 -100.67 -1.46 -38.74
C LEU A 9 -99.77 -0.26 -39.12
N ALA A 10 -100.37 0.89 -39.44
CA ALA A 10 -99.63 2.12 -39.72
C ALA A 10 -98.77 2.59 -38.52
N LYS A 11 -99.30 2.49 -37.29
CA LYS A 11 -98.51 2.73 -36.07
C LYS A 11 -97.36 1.73 -35.92
N LYS A 12 -97.59 0.44 -36.17
CA LYS A 12 -96.56 -0.60 -36.06
C LYS A 12 -95.41 -0.34 -37.04
N ASN A 13 -95.71 -0.07 -38.31
CA ASN A 13 -94.71 0.25 -39.33
C ASN A 13 -93.95 1.56 -39.00
N SER A 14 -94.63 2.55 -38.40
CA SER A 14 -93.96 3.77 -37.89
C SER A 14 -93.10 3.53 -36.64
N ILE A 15 -93.32 2.45 -35.88
CA ILE A 15 -92.48 2.06 -34.74
C ILE A 15 -91.29 1.23 -35.24
N GLU A 16 -91.50 0.33 -36.19
CA GLU A 16 -90.42 -0.48 -36.79
C GLU A 16 -89.40 0.40 -37.53
N THR A 17 -89.85 1.34 -38.38
CA THR A 17 -88.95 2.31 -39.04
C THR A 17 -88.16 3.17 -38.04
N LYS A 18 -88.80 3.66 -36.96
CA LYS A 18 -88.10 4.40 -35.90
C LYS A 18 -87.13 3.52 -35.11
N ASN A 19 -87.44 2.24 -34.90
CA ASN A 19 -86.52 1.29 -34.29
C ASN A 19 -85.31 1.04 -35.20
N GLU A 20 -85.48 0.96 -36.53
CA GLU A 20 -84.35 0.88 -37.47
C GLU A 20 -83.49 2.15 -37.48
N GLU A 21 -84.09 3.34 -37.43
CA GLU A 21 -83.36 4.61 -37.26
C GLU A 21 -82.56 4.64 -35.95
N VAL A 22 -83.17 4.22 -34.83
CA VAL A 22 -82.51 4.12 -33.52
C VAL A 22 -81.39 3.08 -33.53
N ILE A 23 -81.60 1.90 -34.12
CA ILE A 23 -80.57 0.86 -34.27
C ILE A 23 -79.41 1.36 -35.13
N ASN A 24 -79.68 2.10 -36.21
CA ASN A 24 -78.64 2.67 -37.06
C ASN A 24 -77.90 3.85 -36.37
N LEU A 25 -78.59 4.65 -35.56
CA LEU A 25 -77.95 5.65 -34.69
C LEU A 25 -77.05 4.99 -33.64
N ILE A 26 -77.50 3.94 -32.96
CA ILE A 26 -76.69 3.18 -31.98
C ILE A 26 -75.43 2.59 -32.64
N LYS A 27 -75.56 1.95 -33.81
CA LYS A 27 -74.41 1.46 -34.60
C LYS A 27 -73.43 2.60 -34.96
N LYS A 28 -73.95 3.79 -35.30
CA LYS A 28 -73.17 4.97 -35.69
C LYS A 28 -72.46 5.60 -34.49
N CYS A 29 -73.11 5.66 -33.33
CA CYS A 29 -72.51 6.04 -32.05
C CYS A 29 -71.39 5.08 -31.66
N SER A 30 -71.65 3.77 -31.63
CA SER A 30 -70.64 2.75 -31.34
C SER A 30 -69.42 2.83 -32.28
N HIS A 31 -69.63 3.04 -33.58
CA HIS A 31 -68.52 3.24 -34.52
C HIS A 31 -67.73 4.54 -34.29
N LEU A 32 -68.39 5.61 -33.82
CA LEU A 32 -67.73 6.86 -33.44
C LEU A 32 -66.97 6.73 -32.12
N GLU A 33 -67.51 5.99 -31.15
CA GLU A 33 -66.86 5.67 -29.87
C GLU A 33 -65.58 4.85 -30.11
N SER A 34 -65.64 3.75 -30.86
CA SER A 34 -64.43 2.97 -31.20
C SER A 34 -63.41 3.76 -32.03
N LYS A 35 -63.84 4.72 -32.85
CA LYS A 35 -62.92 5.65 -33.54
C LYS A 35 -62.29 6.66 -32.59
N LEU A 36 -63.06 7.22 -31.66
CA LEU A 36 -62.57 8.15 -30.64
C LEU A 36 -61.54 7.45 -29.75
N GLU A 37 -61.83 6.23 -29.31
CA GLU A 37 -60.94 5.39 -28.50
C GLU A 37 -59.64 5.03 -29.24
N LEU A 38 -59.72 4.68 -30.53
CA LEU A 38 -58.55 4.45 -31.38
C LEU A 38 -57.68 5.71 -31.50
N VAL A 39 -58.28 6.89 -31.73
CA VAL A 39 -57.58 8.17 -31.86
C VAL A 39 -56.98 8.61 -30.51
N MET A 40 -57.67 8.37 -29.40
CA MET A 40 -57.12 8.57 -28.04
C MET A 40 -55.89 7.68 -27.81
N ARG A 41 -55.97 6.40 -28.15
CA ARG A 41 -54.85 5.45 -28.02
C ARG A 41 -53.65 5.85 -28.89
N GLN A 42 -53.89 6.34 -30.11
CA GLN A 42 -52.83 6.88 -30.98
C GLN A 42 -52.20 8.16 -30.39
N LYS A 43 -53.01 9.08 -29.86
CA LYS A 43 -52.54 10.28 -29.16
C LYS A 43 -51.66 9.92 -27.95
N GLU A 44 -52.08 8.95 -27.14
CA GLU A 44 -51.30 8.48 -25.98
C GLU A 44 -49.96 7.85 -26.38
N LEU A 45 -49.91 7.11 -27.48
CA LEU A 45 -48.66 6.54 -28.00
C LEU A 45 -47.71 7.66 -28.46
N ALA A 46 -48.20 8.61 -29.28
CA ALA A 46 -47.40 9.75 -29.74
C ALA A 46 -46.93 10.65 -28.56
N GLN A 47 -47.76 10.80 -27.52
CA GLN A 47 -47.40 11.50 -26.28
C GLN A 47 -46.23 10.79 -25.57
N LYS A 48 -46.33 9.47 -25.36
CA LYS A 48 -45.29 8.63 -24.73
C LYS A 48 -44.00 8.58 -25.56
N GLU A 49 -44.09 8.56 -26.89
CA GLU A 49 -42.94 8.64 -27.79
C GLU A 49 -42.23 9.99 -27.70
N LYS A 50 -42.98 11.10 -27.68
CA LYS A 50 -42.44 12.45 -27.47
C LYS A 50 -41.74 12.57 -26.12
N GLU A 51 -42.37 12.12 -25.04
CA GLU A 51 -41.80 12.14 -23.69
C GLU A 51 -40.53 11.27 -23.60
N GLY A 52 -40.58 10.06 -24.16
CA GLY A 52 -39.41 9.19 -24.27
C GLY A 52 -38.27 9.77 -25.13
N MET A 53 -38.58 10.55 -26.16
CA MET A 53 -37.58 11.24 -26.98
C MET A 53 -36.91 12.41 -26.22
N VAL A 54 -37.68 13.18 -25.43
CA VAL A 54 -37.14 14.22 -24.55
C VAL A 54 -36.23 13.62 -23.48
N ILE A 55 -36.63 12.51 -22.85
CA ILE A 55 -35.80 11.80 -21.87
C ILE A 55 -34.49 11.30 -22.51
N LYS A 56 -34.55 10.70 -23.70
CA LYS A 56 -33.35 10.28 -24.46
C LYS A 56 -32.43 11.45 -24.78
N TYR A 57 -32.98 12.60 -25.18
CA TYR A 57 -32.19 13.80 -25.46
C TYR A 57 -31.49 14.30 -24.20
N ALA A 58 -32.23 14.49 -23.10
CA ALA A 58 -31.67 14.94 -21.82
C ALA A 58 -30.58 14.00 -21.27
N VAL A 59 -30.73 12.67 -21.42
CA VAL A 59 -29.68 11.71 -21.07
C VAL A 59 -28.46 11.86 -22.00
N SER A 60 -28.65 12.03 -23.31
CA SER A 60 -27.54 12.23 -24.23
C SER A 60 -26.78 13.55 -23.98
N GLU A 61 -27.49 14.62 -23.64
CA GLU A 61 -26.92 15.92 -23.32
C GLU A 61 -26.18 15.90 -21.97
N LYS A 62 -26.75 15.23 -20.96
CA LYS A 62 -26.07 14.96 -19.69
C LYS A 62 -24.75 14.21 -19.92
N ASN A 63 -24.78 13.11 -20.67
CA ASN A 63 -23.57 12.32 -20.96
C ASN A 63 -22.53 13.16 -21.74
N LEU A 64 -22.96 14.03 -22.65
CA LEU A 64 -22.09 14.93 -23.41
C LEU A 64 -21.47 16.04 -22.52
N LEU A 65 -22.18 16.50 -21.49
CA LEU A 65 -21.63 17.40 -20.46
C LEU A 65 -20.62 16.68 -19.55
N GLU A 66 -20.91 15.46 -19.10
CA GLU A 66 -19.96 14.64 -18.32
C GLU A 66 -18.66 14.37 -19.11
N ILE A 67 -18.77 14.05 -20.41
CA ILE A 67 -17.61 13.88 -21.31
C ILE A 67 -16.83 15.18 -21.49
N LYS A 68 -17.50 16.34 -21.61
CA LYS A 68 -16.82 17.65 -21.68
C LYS A 68 -16.05 17.97 -20.39
N GLN A 69 -16.67 17.79 -19.23
CA GLN A 69 -16.02 18.02 -17.94
C GLN A 69 -14.82 17.09 -17.73
N ALA A 70 -14.96 15.81 -18.09
CA ALA A 70 -13.85 14.86 -18.07
C ALA A 70 -12.70 15.28 -19.01
N LYS A 71 -13.03 15.77 -20.22
CA LYS A 71 -12.05 16.31 -21.17
C LYS A 71 -11.33 17.53 -20.62
N GLU A 72 -12.04 18.53 -20.11
CA GLU A 72 -11.45 19.77 -19.57
C GLU A 72 -10.53 19.49 -18.39
N HIS A 73 -10.91 18.56 -17.50
CA HIS A 73 -10.09 18.09 -16.40
C HIS A 73 -8.82 17.36 -16.87
N LEU A 74 -8.90 16.55 -17.94
CA LEU A 74 -7.73 15.91 -18.56
C LEU A 74 -6.83 16.92 -19.29
N GLU A 75 -7.39 17.90 -20.01
CA GLU A 75 -6.63 18.98 -20.66
C GLU A 75 -5.91 19.87 -19.64
N LYS A 76 -6.50 20.09 -18.45
CA LYS A 76 -5.82 20.77 -17.34
C LYS A 76 -4.64 19.93 -16.84
N LYS A 77 -4.86 18.65 -16.46
CA LYS A 77 -3.79 17.76 -16.00
C LYS A 77 -2.66 17.61 -17.02
N TYR A 78 -2.99 17.60 -18.32
CA TYR A 78 -2.00 17.54 -19.39
C TYR A 78 -1.11 18.80 -19.44
N LYS A 79 -1.68 20.00 -19.22
CA LYS A 79 -0.90 21.25 -19.08
C LYS A 79 -0.04 21.25 -17.82
N ASP A 80 -0.59 20.78 -16.70
CA ASP A 80 0.15 20.70 -15.44
C ASP A 80 1.38 19.77 -15.59
N LEU A 81 1.23 18.63 -16.28
CA LEU A 81 2.32 17.71 -16.63
C LEU A 81 3.33 18.28 -17.65
N ILE A 82 2.91 19.13 -18.58
CA ILE A 82 3.84 19.85 -19.47
C ILE A 82 4.72 20.80 -18.65
N ASN A 83 4.12 21.61 -17.77
CA ASN A 83 4.85 22.54 -16.91
C ASN A 83 5.86 21.81 -16.01
N GLU A 84 5.48 20.65 -15.46
CA GLU A 84 6.40 19.81 -14.67
C GLU A 84 7.55 19.26 -15.53
N ASN A 85 7.28 18.83 -16.77
CA ASN A 85 8.30 18.36 -17.70
C ASN A 85 9.29 19.48 -18.08
N GLU A 86 8.82 20.71 -18.33
CA GLU A 86 9.68 21.88 -18.55
C GLU A 86 10.58 22.19 -17.34
N ILE A 87 10.03 22.13 -16.12
CA ILE A 87 10.80 22.28 -14.87
C ILE A 87 11.86 21.17 -14.72
N LEU A 88 11.53 19.92 -15.07
CA LEU A 88 12.46 18.80 -15.05
C LEU A 88 13.56 18.94 -16.11
N GLN A 89 13.23 19.36 -17.32
CA GLN A 89 14.22 19.64 -18.38
C GLN A 89 15.18 20.77 -17.97
N HIS A 90 14.67 21.85 -17.37
CA HIS A 90 15.52 22.92 -16.85
C HIS A 90 16.47 22.43 -15.74
N LYS A 91 15.97 21.62 -14.79
CA LYS A 91 16.81 20.97 -13.77
C LYS A 91 17.90 20.10 -14.40
N VAL A 92 17.57 19.28 -15.39
CA VAL A 92 18.55 18.45 -16.12
C VAL A 92 19.61 19.32 -16.81
N GLN A 93 19.22 20.44 -17.43
CA GLN A 93 20.16 21.36 -18.07
C GLN A 93 21.12 22.02 -17.06
N VAL A 94 20.62 22.42 -15.88
CA VAL A 94 21.45 22.93 -14.77
C VAL A 94 22.43 21.86 -14.30
N MET A 95 21.97 20.64 -14.01
CA MET A 95 22.83 19.53 -13.59
C MET A 95 23.92 19.19 -14.63
N CYS A 96 23.60 19.28 -15.93
CA CYS A 96 24.59 19.11 -17.00
C CYS A 96 25.65 20.24 -17.00
N SER A 97 25.27 21.48 -16.71
CA SER A 97 26.22 22.60 -16.60
C SER A 97 27.11 22.49 -15.36
N GLU A 98 26.58 22.05 -14.22
CA GLU A 98 27.38 21.78 -13.02
C GLU A 98 28.34 20.61 -13.24
N LYS A 99 27.89 19.53 -13.89
CA LYS A 99 28.75 18.41 -14.29
C LYS A 99 29.91 18.88 -15.15
N ALA A 100 29.66 19.71 -16.17
CA ALA A 100 30.71 20.24 -17.03
C ALA A 100 31.73 21.10 -16.25
N ARG A 101 31.25 21.96 -15.35
CA ARG A 101 32.11 22.74 -14.43
C ARG A 101 32.95 21.83 -13.52
N ILE A 102 32.37 20.77 -12.96
CA ILE A 102 33.09 19.83 -12.07
C ILE A 102 34.18 19.09 -12.86
N CYS A 103 33.91 18.63 -14.08
CA CYS A 103 34.93 18.06 -14.96
C CYS A 103 36.09 19.04 -15.19
N GLN A 104 35.79 20.29 -15.57
CA GLN A 104 36.83 21.31 -15.78
C GLN A 104 37.65 21.60 -14.50
N MET A 105 37.03 21.59 -13.32
CA MET A 105 37.75 21.72 -12.04
C MET A 105 38.66 20.52 -11.75
N LEU A 106 38.26 19.30 -12.13
CA LEU A 106 39.09 18.10 -12.01
C LEU A 106 40.25 18.12 -13.00
N ASP A 107 40.02 18.50 -14.27
CA ASP A 107 41.07 18.61 -15.29
C ASP A 107 42.14 19.64 -14.87
N ASN A 108 41.72 20.79 -14.35
CA ASN A 108 42.62 21.79 -13.76
C ASN A 108 43.43 21.20 -12.59
N LYS A 109 42.82 20.41 -11.69
CA LYS A 109 43.54 19.78 -10.57
C LYS A 109 44.49 18.66 -11.00
N VAL A 110 44.19 17.95 -12.09
CA VAL A 110 45.12 17.00 -12.73
C VAL A 110 46.29 17.73 -13.39
N TYR A 111 46.08 18.95 -13.91
CA TYR A 111 47.17 19.80 -14.40
C TYR A 111 48.05 20.32 -13.25
N ASP A 112 47.46 20.93 -12.22
CA ASP A 112 48.16 21.40 -11.01
C ASP A 112 49.05 20.29 -10.41
N TYR A 113 48.49 19.08 -10.25
CA TYR A 113 49.20 17.92 -9.73
C TYR A 113 50.42 17.52 -10.58
N LYS A 114 50.30 17.57 -11.91
CA LYS A 114 51.44 17.27 -12.82
C LYS A 114 52.55 18.31 -12.69
N THR A 115 52.21 19.59 -12.57
CA THR A 115 53.18 20.67 -12.35
C THR A 115 53.91 20.47 -11.03
N SER A 116 53.19 20.27 -9.92
CA SER A 116 53.80 20.00 -8.61
C SER A 116 54.61 18.68 -8.58
N GLN A 117 54.26 17.67 -9.38
CA GLN A 117 55.08 16.47 -9.52
C GLN A 117 56.39 16.77 -10.26
N GLN A 118 56.37 17.58 -11.31
CA GLN A 118 57.59 18.00 -12.03
C GLN A 118 58.50 18.85 -11.14
N GLU A 119 57.95 19.78 -10.36
CA GLU A 119 58.69 20.55 -9.35
C GLU A 119 59.34 19.64 -8.28
N LEU A 120 58.62 18.62 -7.82
CA LEU A 120 59.14 17.62 -6.87
C LEU A 120 60.26 16.76 -7.48
N GLU A 121 60.17 16.41 -8.77
CA GLU A 121 61.21 15.66 -9.48
C GLU A 121 62.46 16.51 -9.74
N GLN A 122 62.30 17.79 -10.08
CA GLN A 122 63.40 18.76 -10.18
C GLN A 122 64.09 18.97 -8.82
N ALA A 123 63.33 19.21 -7.75
CA ALA A 123 63.89 19.41 -6.41
C ALA A 123 64.69 18.18 -5.92
N LYS A 124 64.28 16.95 -6.29
CA LYS A 124 65.06 15.73 -6.04
C LYS A 124 66.36 15.68 -6.85
N ALA A 125 66.35 16.12 -8.11
CA ALA A 125 67.56 16.20 -8.93
C ALA A 125 68.56 17.20 -8.34
N ASP A 126 68.10 18.38 -7.90
CA ASP A 126 68.94 19.40 -7.27
C ASP A 126 69.48 18.94 -5.91
N LEU A 127 68.67 18.23 -5.10
CA LEU A 127 69.12 17.59 -3.86
C LEU A 127 70.24 16.58 -4.12
N ASN A 128 70.09 15.70 -5.11
CA ASN A 128 71.11 14.71 -5.50
C ASN A 128 72.40 15.40 -6.01
N ALA A 129 72.28 16.51 -6.74
CA ALA A 129 73.42 17.30 -7.18
C ALA A 129 74.16 17.97 -6.00
N LEU A 130 73.42 18.48 -5.01
CA LEU A 130 73.99 19.03 -3.78
C LEU A 130 74.65 17.94 -2.91
N GLU A 131 74.02 16.77 -2.77
CA GLU A 131 74.61 15.63 -2.04
C GLU A 131 75.90 15.14 -2.72
N THR A 132 75.94 15.12 -4.05
CA THR A 132 77.15 14.78 -4.83
C THR A 132 78.27 15.81 -4.62
N LYS A 133 77.95 17.11 -4.64
CA LYS A 133 78.90 18.18 -4.31
C LYS A 133 79.41 18.07 -2.86
N LEU A 134 78.53 17.77 -1.91
CA LEU A 134 78.88 17.59 -0.50
C LEU A 134 79.83 16.40 -0.30
N LYS A 135 79.56 15.26 -0.95
CA LYS A 135 80.45 14.08 -0.96
C LYS A 135 81.83 14.41 -1.54
N TRP A 136 81.89 15.19 -2.61
CA TRP A 136 83.17 15.65 -3.20
C TRP A 136 83.94 16.57 -2.25
N SER A 137 83.31 17.62 -1.71
CA SER A 137 83.94 18.52 -0.73
C SER A 137 84.40 17.80 0.54
N GLN A 138 83.61 16.84 1.04
CA GLN A 138 83.99 16.01 2.18
C GLN A 138 85.21 15.13 1.87
N ASN A 139 85.35 14.65 0.63
CA ASN A 139 86.50 13.86 0.21
C ASN A 139 87.77 14.73 0.07
N ASN A 140 87.65 15.92 -0.51
CA ASN A 140 88.76 16.88 -0.57
C ASN A 140 89.24 17.26 0.83
N LEU A 141 88.31 17.58 1.76
CA LEU A 141 88.66 17.89 3.15
C LEU A 141 89.37 16.71 3.85
N LYS A 142 88.99 15.46 3.57
CA LYS A 142 89.73 14.28 4.05
C LYS A 142 91.16 14.23 3.49
N THR A 143 91.36 14.56 2.21
CA THR A 143 92.71 14.61 1.62
C THR A 143 93.56 15.76 2.18
N GLU A 144 92.98 16.94 2.42
CA GLU A 144 93.68 18.05 3.07
C GLU A 144 94.06 17.73 4.53
N ILE A 145 93.17 17.10 5.30
CA ILE A 145 93.46 16.62 6.66
C ILE A 145 94.61 15.60 6.64
N GLN A 146 94.66 14.71 5.65
CA GLN A 146 95.75 13.73 5.51
C GLN A 146 97.09 14.40 5.15
N LEU A 147 97.10 15.31 4.17
CA LEU A 147 98.28 16.11 3.81
C LEU A 147 98.77 16.97 4.99
N ASN A 148 97.86 17.52 5.79
CA ASN A 148 98.22 18.31 6.96
C ASN A 148 98.87 17.45 8.06
N LYS A 149 98.38 16.22 8.30
CA LYS A 149 99.05 15.27 9.21
C LYS A 149 100.45 14.89 8.75
N GLU A 150 100.63 14.65 7.45
CA GLU A 150 101.95 14.37 6.87
C GLU A 150 102.90 15.56 6.98
N ASN A 151 102.40 16.79 6.83
CA ASN A 151 103.19 17.99 7.00
C ASN A 151 103.49 18.30 8.48
N GLN A 152 102.56 18.01 9.41
CA GLN A 152 102.81 18.06 10.84
C GLN A 152 103.94 17.09 11.23
N SER A 153 103.90 15.84 10.76
CA SER A 153 104.97 14.87 11.02
C SER A 153 106.32 15.32 10.43
N LYS A 154 106.34 15.96 9.26
CA LYS A 154 107.57 16.57 8.71
C LYS A 154 108.07 17.74 9.56
N LEU A 155 107.17 18.55 10.12
CA LEU A 155 107.50 19.63 11.05
C LEU A 155 108.09 19.10 12.35
N GLU A 156 107.49 18.08 12.96
CA GLU A 156 108.00 17.42 14.17
C GLU A 156 109.41 16.84 13.94
N ASN A 157 109.64 16.20 12.78
CA ASN A 157 110.95 15.68 12.36
C ASN A 157 111.99 16.75 11.96
N LEU A 158 111.57 18.01 11.73
CA LEU A 158 112.47 19.15 11.55
C LEU A 158 112.76 19.83 12.89
N ASN A 159 111.77 19.90 13.77
CA ASN A 159 111.89 20.53 15.08
C ASN A 159 112.81 19.72 16.01
N SER A 160 112.78 18.38 15.94
CA SER A 160 113.75 17.53 16.65
C SER A 160 115.20 17.81 16.22
N LYS A 161 115.46 17.90 14.90
CA LYS A 161 116.79 18.24 14.35
C LYS A 161 117.23 19.67 14.71
N LEU A 162 116.28 20.59 14.85
CA LEU A 162 116.57 21.95 15.27
C LEU A 162 116.90 22.00 16.77
N GLN A 163 116.25 21.18 17.61
CA GLN A 163 116.66 20.97 19.00
C GLN A 163 118.06 20.36 19.09
N GLU A 164 118.33 19.27 18.36
CA GLU A 164 119.66 18.62 18.29
C GLU A 164 120.77 19.62 17.91
N ALA A 165 120.50 20.54 16.98
CA ALA A 165 121.44 21.60 16.59
C ALA A 165 121.56 22.72 17.64
N THR A 166 120.49 23.01 18.39
CA THR A 166 120.49 24.02 19.46
C THR A 166 121.32 23.54 20.66
N ASP A 167 121.15 22.27 21.05
CA ASP A 167 121.90 21.64 22.13
C ASP A 167 123.43 21.67 21.86
N GLN A 168 123.83 21.48 20.60
CA GLN A 168 125.23 21.59 20.15
C GLN A 168 125.77 23.03 20.28
N ILE A 169 124.95 24.05 20.00
CA ILE A 169 125.34 25.47 20.15
C ILE A 169 125.46 25.85 21.64
N GLU A 170 124.58 25.33 22.51
CA GLU A 170 124.71 25.52 23.95
C GLU A 170 125.95 24.85 24.56
N GLN A 171 126.45 23.77 23.97
CA GLN A 171 127.71 23.17 24.36
C GLN A 171 128.90 24.08 24.00
N ALA A 172 128.98 24.54 22.75
CA ALA A 172 130.04 25.44 22.29
C ALA A 172 130.08 26.79 23.07
N ASN A 173 128.93 27.35 23.44
CA ASN A 173 128.86 28.57 24.24
C ASN A 173 129.41 28.40 25.67
N ARG A 174 129.31 27.21 26.26
CA ARG A 174 129.89 26.92 27.59
C ARG A 174 131.42 26.89 27.53
N GLU A 175 131.98 26.24 26.52
CA GLU A 175 133.43 26.19 26.27
C GLU A 175 134.01 27.60 26.03
N ALA A 176 133.29 28.46 25.30
CA ALA A 176 133.66 29.85 25.11
C ALA A 176 133.67 30.67 26.42
N GLN A 177 132.70 30.47 27.32
CA GLN A 177 132.59 31.24 28.57
C GLN A 177 133.69 30.94 29.61
N GLU A 178 134.34 29.77 29.57
CA GLU A 178 135.49 29.52 30.46
C GLU A 178 136.74 30.29 30.00
N SER A 179 136.96 30.42 28.68
CA SER A 179 138.13 31.13 28.14
C SER A 179 138.20 32.61 28.55
N ILE A 180 137.06 33.29 28.66
CA ILE A 180 136.96 34.73 28.92
C ILE A 180 137.30 35.08 30.39
N LYS A 181 137.11 34.15 31.33
CA LYS A 181 137.35 34.40 32.77
C LYS A 181 138.83 34.55 33.15
N ILE A 182 139.76 34.07 32.32
CA ILE A 182 141.20 34.10 32.60
C ILE A 182 141.84 35.44 32.19
N PHE A 183 141.20 36.24 31.34
CA PHE A 183 141.77 37.47 30.78
C PHE A 183 141.58 38.72 31.68
N HIS A 184 140.64 38.70 32.62
CA HIS A 184 140.23 39.90 33.38
C HIS A 184 140.97 40.12 34.71
N THR A 185 142.13 39.48 34.94
CA THR A 185 142.88 39.58 36.20
C THR A 185 144.37 39.90 36.02
N SER A 186 144.73 40.99 35.29
CA SER A 186 146.07 41.61 35.39
C SER A 186 146.18 42.99 34.72
N GLN A 187 145.69 44.06 35.37
CA GLN A 187 146.31 45.40 35.25
C GLN A 187 145.75 46.35 36.31
N ASP A 188 146.63 46.88 37.19
CA ASP A 188 146.59 48.31 37.57
C ASP A 188 147.85 48.74 38.34
N ASN A 189 148.01 50.06 38.53
CA ASN A 189 148.94 50.78 39.40
C ASN A 189 150.45 50.74 39.10
N ARG A 190 150.95 51.85 38.56
CA ARG A 190 151.62 52.85 39.44
C ARG A 190 151.55 54.27 38.85
N ALA A 191 150.80 55.14 39.51
CA ALA A 191 150.75 56.57 39.18
C ALA A 191 151.90 57.36 39.85
N HIS A 192 151.89 58.67 39.63
CA HIS A 192 152.46 59.69 40.51
C HIS A 192 154.01 59.85 40.52
N VAL A 193 154.53 60.69 39.61
CA VAL A 193 155.38 61.88 39.89
C VAL A 193 155.66 62.61 38.56
N LEU A 194 154.90 63.68 38.31
CA LEU A 194 155.25 64.85 37.48
C LEU A 194 154.18 65.97 37.65
N ASP A 195 153.43 65.92 38.74
CA ASP A 195 152.18 66.67 39.00
C ASP A 195 152.42 68.10 39.55
N GLN A 196 153.54 68.72 39.17
CA GLN A 196 154.04 69.94 39.84
C GLN A 196 154.30 71.13 38.91
N GLN A 197 154.37 70.94 37.59
CA GLN A 197 154.75 72.01 36.63
C GLN A 197 153.76 72.23 35.47
N LEU A 198 152.67 71.46 35.39
CA LEU A 198 151.67 71.57 34.32
C LEU A 198 150.43 72.42 34.72
N LYS A 199 150.24 72.65 36.03
CA LYS A 199 149.00 73.16 36.63
C LYS A 199 148.62 74.59 36.24
N GLU A 200 149.56 75.45 35.93
CA GLU A 200 149.28 76.88 35.65
C GLU A 200 148.84 77.14 34.21
N GLN A 201 149.42 76.46 33.20
CA GLN A 201 148.87 76.50 31.83
C GLN A 201 147.71 75.53 31.62
N GLN A 202 147.53 74.53 32.49
CA GLN A 202 146.30 73.74 32.56
C GLN A 202 145.07 74.63 32.79
N ALA A 203 145.14 75.64 33.67
CA ALA A 203 143.97 76.42 34.09
C ALA A 203 143.18 77.08 32.92
N ALA A 204 143.87 77.73 31.98
CA ALA A 204 143.21 78.36 30.83
C ALA A 204 142.64 77.32 29.84
N LEU A 205 143.35 76.22 29.63
CA LEU A 205 142.89 75.11 28.80
C LEU A 205 141.73 74.34 29.45
N ILE A 206 141.66 74.31 30.78
CA ILE A 206 140.58 73.71 31.57
C ILE A 206 139.29 74.52 31.41
N LEU A 207 139.32 75.85 31.44
CA LEU A 207 138.11 76.67 31.25
C LEU A 207 137.51 76.49 29.84
N LEU A 208 138.33 76.56 28.79
CA LEU A 208 137.89 76.32 27.41
C LEU A 208 137.47 74.85 27.16
N ARG A 209 138.05 73.89 27.89
CA ARG A 209 137.57 72.51 27.90
C ARG A 209 136.23 72.38 28.62
N HIS A 210 136.03 73.01 29.78
CA HIS A 210 134.76 72.94 30.50
C HIS A 210 133.62 73.60 29.73
N GLU A 211 133.82 74.77 29.11
CA GLU A 211 132.80 75.35 28.20
C GLU A 211 132.45 74.41 27.04
N LYS A 212 133.44 73.75 26.45
CA LYS A 212 133.23 72.77 25.38
C LYS A 212 132.53 71.52 25.91
N GLU A 213 132.95 71.00 27.06
CA GLU A 213 132.34 69.85 27.73
C GLU A 213 130.89 70.14 28.13
N ASP A 214 130.56 71.35 28.59
CA ASP A 214 129.20 71.74 28.95
C ASP A 214 128.31 71.92 27.73
N LYS A 215 128.83 72.50 26.64
CA LYS A 215 128.14 72.51 25.34
C LYS A 215 127.97 71.08 24.79
N GLU A 216 128.95 70.19 24.96
CA GLU A 216 128.83 68.77 24.61
C GLU A 216 127.85 68.01 25.52
N ARG A 217 127.80 68.30 26.83
CA ARG A 217 126.82 67.75 27.78
C ARG A 217 125.41 68.19 27.39
N GLN A 218 125.22 69.48 27.08
CA GLN A 218 123.96 70.04 26.60
C GLN A 218 123.55 69.40 25.25
N MET A 219 124.46 69.27 24.28
CA MET A 219 124.17 68.59 23.01
C MET A 219 123.84 67.10 23.21
N LYS A 220 124.53 66.39 24.11
CA LYS A 220 124.22 64.99 24.46
C LYS A 220 122.83 64.87 25.13
N ILE A 221 122.48 65.79 26.04
CA ILE A 221 121.16 65.85 26.67
C ILE A 221 120.06 66.18 25.64
N LEU A 222 120.30 67.13 24.74
CA LEU A 222 119.35 67.54 23.71
C LEU A 222 119.14 66.44 22.66
N ASN A 223 120.20 65.74 22.25
CA ASN A 223 120.10 64.56 21.39
C ASN A 223 119.31 63.43 22.09
N LEU A 224 119.60 63.13 23.36
CA LEU A 224 118.83 62.15 24.14
C LEU A 224 117.36 62.56 24.34
N GLN A 225 117.04 63.85 24.32
CA GLN A 225 115.65 64.35 24.32
C GLN A 225 115.02 64.19 22.94
N LEU A 226 115.75 64.51 21.86
CA LEU A 226 115.31 64.33 20.47
C LEU A 226 115.01 62.85 20.17
N GLU A 227 115.92 61.94 20.51
CA GLU A 227 115.75 60.49 20.36
C GLU A 227 114.52 59.97 21.14
N LYS A 228 114.31 60.44 22.37
CA LYS A 228 113.12 60.11 23.17
C LYS A 228 111.83 60.64 22.57
N LEU A 229 111.85 61.82 21.95
CA LEU A 229 110.69 62.38 21.25
C LEU A 229 110.43 61.64 19.91
N GLN A 230 111.47 61.27 19.18
CA GLN A 230 111.37 60.47 17.95
C GLN A 230 110.85 59.06 18.22
N SER A 231 111.30 58.40 19.30
CA SER A 231 110.70 57.14 19.76
C SER A 231 109.22 57.33 20.04
N LYS A 232 108.85 58.25 20.95
CA LYS A 232 107.44 58.51 21.30
C LYS A 232 106.57 58.86 20.08
N GLN A 233 107.10 59.59 19.10
CA GLN A 233 106.39 59.89 17.87
C GLN A 233 106.15 58.62 17.03
N LYS A 234 107.16 57.75 16.89
CA LYS A 234 107.02 56.45 16.23
C LYS A 234 106.03 55.55 16.97
N ASP A 235 106.11 55.50 18.29
CA ASP A 235 105.27 54.68 19.16
C ASP A 235 103.78 55.09 19.03
N MET A 236 103.47 56.40 19.11
CA MET A 236 102.11 56.92 18.86
C MET A 236 101.63 56.75 17.41
N LEU A 237 102.52 56.81 16.42
CA LEU A 237 102.17 56.53 15.02
C LEU A 237 101.82 55.05 14.82
N GLN A 238 102.52 54.14 15.49
CA GLN A 238 102.19 52.72 15.48
C GLN A 238 100.86 52.45 16.19
N GLU A 239 100.65 52.99 17.38
CA GLU A 239 99.37 52.89 18.11
C GLU A 239 98.18 53.41 17.28
N ASN A 240 98.34 54.55 16.59
CA ASN A 240 97.30 55.10 15.72
C ASN A 240 97.01 54.19 14.50
N ASN A 241 98.04 53.58 13.90
CA ASN A 241 97.85 52.59 12.84
C ASN A 241 97.12 51.33 13.34
N ASP A 242 97.50 50.80 14.51
CA ASP A 242 96.89 49.62 15.12
C ASP A 242 95.42 49.89 15.50
N LEU A 243 95.11 51.08 16.04
CA LEU A 243 93.75 51.55 16.29
C LEU A 243 92.94 51.71 15.00
N SER A 244 93.53 52.27 13.94
CA SER A 244 92.88 52.43 12.62
C SER A 244 92.53 51.08 12.00
N LEU A 245 93.46 50.11 12.03
CA LEU A 245 93.21 48.72 11.62
C LEU A 245 92.12 48.06 12.47
N LYS A 246 92.09 48.33 13.78
CA LYS A 246 91.04 47.79 14.66
C LYS A 246 89.67 48.40 14.38
N VAL A 247 89.57 49.68 14.06
CA VAL A 247 88.32 50.31 13.60
C VAL A 247 87.85 49.68 12.29
N GLN A 248 88.73 49.53 11.29
CA GLN A 248 88.38 48.89 10.01
C GLN A 248 87.95 47.42 10.17
N GLN A 249 88.47 46.69 11.16
CA GLN A 249 87.96 45.36 11.50
C GLN A 249 86.57 45.44 12.12
N LEU A 250 86.36 46.30 13.12
CA LEU A 250 85.06 46.45 13.78
C LEU A 250 83.95 46.94 12.83
N GLU A 251 84.28 47.77 11.83
CA GLU A 251 83.33 48.18 10.79
C GLU A 251 82.95 47.03 9.85
N ARG A 252 83.91 46.17 9.46
CA ARG A 252 83.62 44.95 8.70
C ARG A 252 82.79 43.96 9.53
N ASP A 253 83.16 43.74 10.79
CA ASP A 253 82.40 42.91 11.73
C ASP A 253 80.96 43.45 11.90
N ARG A 254 80.78 44.77 11.95
CA ARG A 254 79.46 45.42 12.03
C ARG A 254 78.63 45.14 10.77
N LEU A 255 79.19 45.38 9.58
CA LEU A 255 78.50 45.18 8.30
C LEU A 255 78.12 43.71 8.07
N GLU A 256 79.00 42.78 8.41
CA GLU A 256 78.68 41.35 8.37
C GLU A 256 77.51 40.99 9.30
N ASN A 257 77.48 41.53 10.51
CA ASN A 257 76.38 41.27 11.46
C ASN A 257 75.08 41.97 11.05
N GLU A 258 75.18 43.15 10.44
CA GLU A 258 74.06 43.90 9.87
C GLU A 258 73.42 43.13 8.69
N GLN A 259 74.24 42.52 7.82
CA GLN A 259 73.79 41.61 6.77
C GLN A 259 73.14 40.34 7.35
N LYS A 260 73.80 39.64 8.28
CA LYS A 260 73.25 38.43 8.92
C LYS A 260 71.91 38.70 9.61
N LEU A 261 71.73 39.88 10.22
CA LEU A 261 70.46 40.31 10.80
C LEU A 261 69.39 40.60 9.74
N SER A 262 69.76 41.08 8.56
CA SER A 262 68.84 41.23 7.42
C SER A 262 68.37 39.86 6.90
N ASP A 263 69.31 38.93 6.73
CA ASP A 263 69.01 37.57 6.26
C ASP A 263 68.12 36.81 7.25
N PHE A 264 68.40 36.89 8.57
CA PHE A 264 67.55 36.31 9.60
C PHE A 264 66.14 36.94 9.66
N ARG A 265 65.99 38.24 9.36
CA ARG A 265 64.66 38.87 9.24
C ARG A 265 63.89 38.33 8.05
N ALA A 266 64.52 38.23 6.88
CA ALA A 266 63.90 37.66 5.68
C ALA A 266 63.46 36.20 5.92
N CYS A 267 64.29 35.38 6.58
CA CYS A 267 63.90 34.02 6.97
C CYS A 267 62.73 34.00 7.97
N ALA A 268 62.71 34.89 8.97
CA ALA A 268 61.64 34.96 9.96
C ALA A 268 60.31 35.45 9.38
N ASP A 269 60.36 36.35 8.39
CA ASP A 269 59.18 36.83 7.67
C ASP A 269 58.63 35.77 6.71
N GLN A 270 59.49 35.04 5.98
CA GLN A 270 59.10 33.88 5.18
C GLN A 270 58.44 32.79 6.05
N GLN A 271 59.07 32.41 7.17
CA GLN A 271 58.50 31.43 8.11
C GLN A 271 57.14 31.87 8.65
N ARG A 272 56.90 33.17 8.83
CA ARG A 272 55.59 33.71 9.25
C ARG A 272 54.54 33.55 8.15
N GLN A 273 54.91 33.77 6.88
CA GLN A 273 54.03 33.52 5.74
C GLN A 273 53.73 32.03 5.59
N ASP A 274 54.74 31.17 5.65
CA ASP A 274 54.59 29.71 5.58
C ASP A 274 53.65 29.18 6.67
N CYS A 275 53.78 29.70 7.90
CA CYS A 275 52.87 29.39 9.01
C CYS A 275 51.42 29.83 8.71
N ALA A 276 51.21 31.03 8.18
CA ALA A 276 49.88 31.54 7.82
C ALA A 276 49.23 30.70 6.71
N ASP A 277 50.00 30.34 5.68
CA ASP A 277 49.58 29.48 4.58
C ASP A 277 49.22 28.06 5.05
N LEU A 278 50.02 27.49 5.96
CA LEU A 278 49.72 26.19 6.57
C LEU A 278 48.48 26.26 7.48
N GLN A 279 48.28 27.36 8.20
CA GLN A 279 47.07 27.57 9.01
C GLN A 279 45.82 27.71 8.14
N ALA A 280 45.90 28.42 7.01
CA ALA A 280 44.82 28.51 6.03
C ALA A 280 44.51 27.15 5.36
N LYS A 281 45.54 26.37 5.01
CA LYS A 281 45.37 24.99 4.52
C LYS A 281 44.70 24.08 5.57
N THR A 282 45.03 24.26 6.84
CA THR A 282 44.43 23.52 7.96
C THR A 282 42.95 23.86 8.14
N THR A 283 42.57 25.15 8.16
CA THR A 283 41.15 25.53 8.30
C THR A 283 40.30 25.08 7.11
N LEU A 284 40.87 25.08 5.89
CA LEU A 284 40.20 24.51 4.71
C LEU A 284 40.00 22.99 4.84
N LEU A 285 41.01 22.25 5.32
CA LEU A 285 40.89 20.81 5.57
C LEU A 285 39.82 20.49 6.62
N ASP A 286 39.70 21.30 7.68
CA ASP A 286 38.67 21.09 8.70
C ASP A 286 37.26 21.45 8.21
N GLN A 287 37.12 22.46 7.35
CA GLN A 287 35.86 22.72 6.63
C GLN A 287 35.47 21.54 5.72
N LEU A 288 36.43 20.97 4.98
CA LEU A 288 36.20 19.80 4.11
C LEU A 288 35.84 18.54 4.92
N LYS A 289 36.47 18.31 6.09
CA LYS A 289 36.07 17.23 7.01
C LYS A 289 34.64 17.41 7.51
N LEU A 290 34.24 18.64 7.85
CA LEU A 290 32.87 18.93 8.29
C LEU A 290 31.84 18.73 7.17
N GLN A 291 32.15 19.15 5.95
CA GLN A 291 31.32 18.88 4.76
C GLN A 291 31.20 17.38 4.49
N LEU A 292 32.31 16.64 4.49
CA LEU A 292 32.32 15.18 4.31
C LEU A 292 31.47 14.48 5.37
N LYS A 293 31.57 14.89 6.64
CA LYS A 293 30.72 14.34 7.70
C LYS A 293 29.24 14.66 7.46
N ASN A 294 28.89 15.90 7.13
CA ASN A 294 27.50 16.28 6.87
C ASN A 294 26.89 15.46 5.71
N GLU A 295 27.66 15.17 4.66
CA GLU A 295 27.22 14.30 3.57
C GLU A 295 27.16 12.81 3.96
N GLN A 296 28.04 12.33 4.84
CA GLN A 296 27.94 10.98 5.43
C GLN A 296 26.68 10.83 6.29
N ASP A 297 26.40 11.79 7.16
CA ASP A 297 25.21 11.81 8.02
C ASP A 297 23.92 11.88 7.16
N ARG A 298 23.92 12.69 6.07
CA ARG A 298 22.83 12.72 5.07
C ARG A 298 22.66 11.39 4.34
N LEU A 299 23.75 10.77 3.90
CA LEU A 299 23.74 9.50 3.18
C LEU A 299 23.21 8.37 4.09
N GLN A 300 23.56 8.37 5.37
CA GLN A 300 22.97 7.45 6.36
C GLN A 300 21.45 7.63 6.47
N VAL A 301 20.94 8.86 6.65
CA VAL A 301 19.49 9.11 6.73
C VAL A 301 18.77 8.68 5.45
N CYS A 302 19.36 8.91 4.27
CA CYS A 302 18.82 8.40 3.00
C CYS A 302 18.80 6.86 2.93
N ASN A 303 19.85 6.19 3.41
CA ASN A 303 19.90 4.72 3.48
C ASN A 303 18.84 4.15 4.43
N GLU A 304 18.61 4.79 5.59
CA GLU A 304 17.57 4.42 6.54
C GLU A 304 16.17 4.57 5.92
N GLN A 305 15.91 5.65 5.20
CA GLN A 305 14.66 5.83 4.44
C GLN A 305 14.49 4.77 3.33
N ILE A 306 15.56 4.45 2.59
CA ILE A 306 15.54 3.39 1.57
C ILE A 306 15.28 2.02 2.21
N HIS A 307 15.81 1.75 3.40
CA HIS A 307 15.53 0.52 4.15
C HIS A 307 14.05 0.43 4.55
N LEU A 308 13.49 1.51 5.12
CA LEU A 308 12.07 1.57 5.52
C LEU A 308 11.13 1.42 4.30
N LEU A 309 11.47 2.02 3.16
CA LEU A 309 10.71 1.85 1.91
C LEU A 309 10.80 0.41 1.37
N LYS A 310 11.97 -0.23 1.43
CA LYS A 310 12.13 -1.65 1.04
C LYS A 310 11.33 -2.58 1.96
N GLN A 311 11.36 -2.35 3.27
CA GLN A 311 10.56 -3.12 4.23
C GLN A 311 9.06 -2.96 3.94
N ARG A 312 8.58 -1.71 3.78
CA ARG A 312 7.18 -1.44 3.45
C ARG A 312 6.74 -2.06 2.13
N ASN A 313 7.62 -2.09 1.11
CA ASN A 313 7.32 -2.78 -0.14
C ASN A 313 7.21 -4.30 0.04
N ALA A 314 8.10 -4.92 0.83
CA ALA A 314 8.01 -6.36 1.13
C ALA A 314 6.76 -6.72 1.95
N GLU A 315 6.33 -5.85 2.88
CA GLU A 315 5.07 -5.96 3.61
C GLU A 315 3.87 -5.90 2.63
N LEU A 316 3.85 -4.92 1.71
CA LEU A 316 2.80 -4.78 0.69
C LEU A 316 2.79 -5.93 -0.33
N GLU A 317 3.94 -6.45 -0.72
CA GLU A 317 4.06 -7.63 -1.58
C GLU A 317 3.47 -8.88 -0.89
N SER A 318 3.73 -9.05 0.42
CA SER A 318 3.12 -10.11 1.24
C SER A 318 1.60 -9.95 1.32
N ASP A 319 1.10 -8.75 1.59
CA ASP A 319 -0.33 -8.47 1.66
C ASP A 319 -1.03 -8.75 0.33
N ILE A 320 -0.39 -8.43 -0.81
CA ILE A 320 -0.90 -8.73 -2.16
C ILE A 320 -0.98 -10.24 -2.40
N VAL A 321 0.00 -11.04 -1.94
CA VAL A 321 -0.06 -12.50 -2.03
C VAL A 321 -1.21 -13.05 -1.18
N VAL A 322 -1.33 -12.64 0.09
CA VAL A 322 -2.42 -13.07 0.97
C VAL A 322 -3.80 -12.69 0.42
N CYS A 323 -3.93 -11.52 -0.23
CA CYS A 323 -5.17 -11.13 -0.91
C CYS A 323 -5.49 -12.04 -2.11
N ARG A 324 -4.49 -12.43 -2.91
CA ARG A 324 -4.65 -13.35 -4.06
C ARG A 324 -5.01 -14.76 -3.63
N ASP A 325 -4.38 -15.28 -2.57
CA ASP A 325 -4.71 -16.60 -2.03
C ASP A 325 -6.17 -16.63 -1.55
N ARG A 326 -6.61 -15.57 -0.86
CA ARG A 326 -8.00 -15.41 -0.41
C ARG A 326 -8.99 -15.19 -1.55
N GLU A 327 -8.58 -14.52 -2.62
CA GLU A 327 -9.37 -14.42 -3.87
C GLU A 327 -9.51 -15.80 -4.52
N ALA A 328 -8.45 -16.61 -4.57
CA ALA A 328 -8.49 -17.97 -5.08
C ALA A 328 -9.38 -18.89 -4.23
N GLU A 329 -9.40 -18.76 -2.90
CA GLU A 329 -10.35 -19.46 -2.02
C GLU A 329 -11.81 -19.08 -2.33
N LEU A 330 -12.09 -17.78 -2.54
CA LEU A 330 -13.41 -17.27 -2.90
C LEU A 330 -13.87 -17.74 -4.29
N LEU A 331 -12.95 -17.79 -5.27
CA LEU A 331 -13.20 -18.32 -6.61
C LEU A 331 -13.45 -19.83 -6.57
N LEU A 332 -12.67 -20.58 -5.79
CA LEU A 332 -12.88 -22.02 -5.58
C LEU A 332 -14.24 -22.30 -4.90
N PHE A 333 -14.61 -21.53 -3.88
CA PHE A 333 -15.90 -21.65 -3.21
C PHE A 333 -17.08 -21.33 -4.14
N THR A 334 -16.98 -20.26 -4.94
CA THR A 334 -18.03 -19.91 -5.91
C THR A 334 -18.11 -20.91 -7.07
N GLN A 335 -16.99 -21.50 -7.51
CA GLN A 335 -17.00 -22.65 -8.42
C GLN A 335 -17.74 -23.85 -7.80
N GLN A 336 -17.37 -24.28 -6.59
CA GLN A 336 -18.02 -25.42 -5.92
C GLN A 336 -19.53 -25.20 -5.70
N LEU A 337 -19.94 -23.98 -5.37
CA LEU A 337 -21.34 -23.61 -5.23
C LEU A 337 -22.08 -23.66 -6.58
N THR A 338 -21.42 -23.22 -7.66
CA THR A 338 -21.96 -23.26 -9.04
C THR A 338 -22.10 -24.70 -9.54
N ASP A 339 -21.07 -25.52 -9.40
CA ASP A 339 -21.09 -26.95 -9.72
C ASP A 339 -22.23 -27.66 -8.98
N LYS A 340 -22.43 -27.34 -7.70
CA LYS A 340 -23.51 -27.93 -6.89
C LYS A 340 -24.89 -27.46 -7.36
N ASN A 341 -25.06 -26.18 -7.72
CA ASN A 341 -26.31 -25.69 -8.29
C ASN A 341 -26.62 -26.33 -9.65
N VAL A 342 -25.62 -26.46 -10.54
CA VAL A 342 -25.79 -27.13 -11.85
C VAL A 342 -26.17 -28.60 -11.68
N ARG A 343 -25.55 -29.32 -10.74
CA ARG A 343 -25.96 -30.71 -10.40
C ARG A 343 -27.38 -30.78 -9.87
N LEU A 344 -27.73 -29.97 -8.88
CA LEU A 344 -29.09 -29.93 -8.31
C LEU A 344 -30.15 -29.53 -9.34
N GLN A 345 -29.83 -28.63 -10.28
CA GLN A 345 -30.75 -28.23 -11.35
C GLN A 345 -30.90 -29.32 -12.44
N SER A 346 -29.83 -30.09 -12.71
CA SER A 346 -29.89 -31.29 -13.55
C SER A 346 -30.74 -32.39 -12.88
N GLU A 347 -30.50 -32.67 -11.60
CA GLU A 347 -31.29 -33.60 -10.77
C GLU A 347 -32.78 -33.19 -10.71
N PHE A 348 -33.05 -31.90 -10.52
CA PHE A 348 -34.41 -31.35 -10.55
C PHE A 348 -35.07 -31.55 -11.91
N THR A 349 -34.38 -31.27 -13.01
CA THR A 349 -34.90 -31.46 -14.39
C THR A 349 -35.17 -32.94 -14.69
N ALA A 350 -34.29 -33.85 -14.22
CA ALA A 350 -34.48 -35.29 -14.32
C ALA A 350 -35.67 -35.80 -13.46
N LEU A 351 -35.89 -35.20 -12.29
CA LEU A 351 -37.06 -35.50 -11.45
C LEU A 351 -38.35 -34.95 -12.08
N GLU A 352 -38.33 -33.73 -12.59
CA GLU A 352 -39.48 -33.08 -13.23
C GLU A 352 -39.92 -33.84 -14.49
N THR A 353 -38.98 -34.18 -15.38
CA THR A 353 -39.29 -35.00 -16.57
C THR A 353 -39.85 -36.38 -16.20
N LYS A 354 -39.36 -37.00 -15.11
CA LYS A 354 -39.94 -38.25 -14.58
C LYS A 354 -41.33 -38.06 -13.98
N VAL A 355 -41.61 -36.95 -13.30
CA VAL A 355 -42.95 -36.59 -12.82
C VAL A 355 -43.91 -36.35 -13.99
N GLN A 356 -43.46 -35.67 -15.06
CA GLN A 356 -44.24 -35.49 -16.28
C GLN A 356 -44.56 -36.85 -16.96
N GLN A 357 -43.58 -37.75 -17.07
CA GLN A 357 -43.78 -39.12 -17.57
C GLN A 357 -44.83 -39.90 -16.75
N LEU A 358 -44.66 -39.96 -15.43
CA LEU A 358 -45.60 -40.62 -14.52
C LEU A 358 -47.00 -39.99 -14.55
N THR A 359 -47.09 -38.67 -14.76
CA THR A 359 -48.37 -37.97 -14.94
C THR A 359 -49.05 -38.39 -16.25
N CYS A 360 -48.30 -38.45 -17.35
CA CYS A 360 -48.81 -38.97 -18.63
C CYS A 360 -49.30 -40.42 -18.49
N GLU A 361 -48.51 -41.31 -17.90
CA GLU A 361 -48.92 -42.71 -17.61
C GLU A 361 -50.19 -42.75 -16.74
N GLN A 362 -50.28 -41.92 -15.70
CA GLN A 362 -51.48 -41.83 -14.87
C GLN A 362 -52.70 -41.36 -15.65
N THR A 363 -52.57 -40.43 -16.61
CA THR A 363 -53.70 -40.02 -17.48
C THR A 363 -54.13 -41.12 -18.44
N LEU A 364 -53.18 -41.91 -18.96
CA LEU A 364 -53.49 -43.08 -19.82
C LEU A 364 -54.21 -44.18 -19.02
N LEU A 365 -53.72 -44.49 -17.81
CA LEU A 365 -54.37 -45.43 -16.91
C LEU A 365 -55.76 -44.94 -16.48
N LYS A 366 -55.92 -43.66 -16.10
CA LYS A 366 -57.24 -43.06 -15.80
C LYS A 366 -58.20 -43.10 -16.98
N ARG A 367 -57.72 -43.00 -18.23
CA ARG A 367 -58.54 -43.18 -19.44
C ARG A 367 -58.95 -44.64 -19.61
N SER A 368 -57.99 -45.57 -19.52
CA SER A 368 -58.25 -47.02 -19.65
C SER A 368 -59.24 -47.52 -18.59
N VAL A 369 -59.10 -47.08 -17.33
CA VAL A 369 -60.08 -47.37 -16.26
C VAL A 369 -61.47 -46.88 -16.65
N LYS A 370 -61.63 -45.63 -17.10
CA LYS A 370 -62.92 -45.10 -17.56
C LYS A 370 -63.50 -45.88 -18.75
N GLU A 371 -62.66 -46.36 -19.67
CA GLU A 371 -63.12 -47.22 -20.77
C GLU A 371 -63.59 -48.61 -20.29
N GLN A 372 -62.98 -49.17 -19.24
CA GLN A 372 -63.47 -50.42 -18.65
C GLN A 372 -64.69 -50.20 -17.76
N GLU A 373 -64.81 -49.05 -17.08
CA GLU A 373 -66.02 -48.64 -16.36
C GLU A 373 -67.22 -48.50 -17.33
N THR A 374 -67.04 -47.86 -18.49
CA THR A 374 -68.12 -47.76 -19.49
C THR A 374 -68.45 -49.09 -20.14
N ARG A 375 -67.46 -49.93 -20.51
CA ARG A 375 -67.72 -51.30 -20.99
C ARG A 375 -68.45 -52.14 -19.94
N SER A 376 -68.04 -52.06 -18.66
CA SER A 376 -68.70 -52.76 -17.55
C SER A 376 -70.14 -52.27 -17.35
N GLY A 377 -70.38 -50.96 -17.41
CA GLY A 377 -71.72 -50.36 -17.38
C GLY A 377 -72.61 -50.81 -18.55
N MET A 378 -72.05 -50.91 -19.76
CA MET A 378 -72.76 -51.44 -20.94
C MET A 378 -73.13 -52.92 -20.78
N PHE A 379 -72.20 -53.76 -20.33
CA PHE A 379 -72.49 -55.17 -20.06
C PHE A 379 -73.50 -55.34 -18.92
N LEU A 380 -73.43 -54.53 -17.87
CA LEU A 380 -74.41 -54.53 -16.79
C LEU A 380 -75.81 -54.14 -17.31
N ALA A 381 -75.90 -53.10 -18.14
CA ALA A 381 -77.14 -52.67 -18.77
C ALA A 381 -77.75 -53.79 -19.65
N GLN A 382 -76.94 -54.43 -20.50
CA GLN A 382 -77.36 -55.58 -21.31
C GLN A 382 -77.84 -56.75 -20.43
N VAL A 383 -77.12 -57.09 -19.36
CA VAL A 383 -77.54 -58.14 -18.41
C VAL A 383 -78.83 -57.77 -17.68
N THR A 384 -79.08 -56.49 -17.38
CA THR A 384 -80.37 -56.06 -16.82
C THR A 384 -81.50 -56.09 -17.85
N GLU A 385 -81.22 -55.78 -19.12
CA GLU A 385 -82.20 -55.83 -20.21
C GLU A 385 -82.62 -57.29 -20.52
N GLU A 386 -81.67 -58.20 -20.66
CA GLU A 386 -81.94 -59.64 -20.86
C GLU A 386 -82.63 -60.27 -19.65
N ARG A 387 -82.26 -59.86 -18.41
CA ARG A 387 -83.01 -60.25 -17.21
C ARG A 387 -84.45 -59.75 -17.24
N LEU A 388 -84.68 -58.52 -17.69
CA LEU A 388 -86.01 -57.93 -17.76
C LEU A 388 -86.87 -58.66 -18.81
N LYS A 389 -86.34 -58.88 -20.02
CA LYS A 389 -86.97 -59.73 -21.06
C LYS A 389 -87.31 -61.11 -20.52
N HIS A 390 -86.37 -61.81 -19.89
CA HIS A 390 -86.64 -63.12 -19.30
C HIS A 390 -87.70 -63.07 -18.17
N THR A 391 -87.79 -61.99 -17.39
CA THR A 391 -88.89 -61.85 -16.42
C THR A 391 -90.24 -61.58 -17.09
N GLU A 392 -90.29 -60.81 -18.18
CA GLU A 392 -91.51 -60.60 -18.98
C GLU A 392 -91.95 -61.88 -19.69
N GLU A 393 -91.02 -62.65 -20.26
CA GLU A 393 -91.25 -63.98 -20.82
C GLU A 393 -91.81 -64.93 -19.75
N VAL A 394 -91.16 -65.03 -18.59
CA VAL A 394 -91.62 -65.87 -17.47
C VAL A 394 -92.98 -65.40 -16.93
N GLU A 395 -93.27 -64.11 -16.89
CA GLU A 395 -94.60 -63.60 -16.57
C GLU A 395 -95.64 -63.96 -17.63
N SER A 396 -95.32 -63.85 -18.92
CA SER A 396 -96.22 -64.22 -20.02
C SER A 396 -96.55 -65.71 -19.99
N LEU A 397 -95.55 -66.56 -19.72
CA LEU A 397 -95.70 -68.00 -19.54
C LEU A 397 -96.50 -68.33 -18.28
N ARG A 398 -96.31 -67.60 -17.16
CA ARG A 398 -97.14 -67.74 -15.95
C ARG A 398 -98.60 -67.34 -16.19
N LYS A 399 -98.84 -66.25 -16.94
CA LYS A 399 -100.18 -65.79 -17.33
C LYS A 399 -100.87 -66.83 -18.22
N GLY A 400 -100.20 -67.28 -19.29
CA GLY A 400 -100.69 -68.35 -20.16
C GLY A 400 -100.91 -69.68 -19.43
N LEU A 401 -100.04 -70.06 -18.50
CA LEU A 401 -100.23 -71.26 -17.67
C LEU A 401 -101.43 -71.12 -16.74
N SER A 402 -101.64 -69.95 -16.13
CA SER A 402 -102.83 -69.64 -15.32
C SER A 402 -104.10 -69.69 -16.16
N GLU A 403 -104.11 -69.10 -17.36
CA GLU A 403 -105.24 -69.19 -18.30
C GLU A 403 -105.57 -70.64 -18.68
N LYS A 404 -104.56 -71.47 -18.99
CA LYS A 404 -104.76 -72.89 -19.28
C LYS A 404 -105.20 -73.68 -18.04
N MET A 405 -104.71 -73.35 -16.85
CA MET A 405 -105.16 -73.96 -15.60
C MET A 405 -106.62 -73.62 -15.32
N ASN A 406 -107.02 -72.35 -15.42
CA ASN A 406 -108.40 -71.89 -15.29
C ASN A 406 -109.32 -72.55 -16.33
N LEU A 407 -108.84 -72.78 -17.56
CA LEU A 407 -109.60 -73.47 -18.60
C LEU A 407 -109.75 -74.97 -18.29
N CYS A 408 -108.69 -75.62 -17.81
CA CYS A 408 -108.74 -77.00 -17.32
C CYS A 408 -109.66 -77.15 -16.11
N GLU A 409 -109.71 -76.17 -15.19
CA GLU A 409 -110.65 -76.18 -14.06
C GLU A 409 -112.10 -76.01 -14.52
N LYS A 410 -112.37 -75.13 -15.50
CA LYS A 410 -113.70 -75.03 -16.15
C LYS A 410 -114.12 -76.35 -16.79
N PHE A 411 -113.29 -76.95 -17.65
CA PHE A 411 -113.60 -78.26 -18.25
C PHE A 411 -113.75 -79.37 -17.20
N LYS A 412 -112.99 -79.32 -16.11
CA LYS A 412 -113.10 -80.27 -14.99
C LYS A 412 -114.40 -80.08 -14.21
N GLN A 413 -114.89 -78.84 -14.09
CA GLN A 413 -116.20 -78.51 -13.51
C GLN A 413 -117.33 -78.97 -14.43
N GLU A 414 -117.29 -78.67 -15.74
CA GLU A 414 -118.24 -79.17 -16.74
C GLU A 414 -118.30 -80.71 -16.75
N VAL A 415 -117.16 -81.39 -16.63
CA VAL A 415 -117.09 -82.86 -16.50
C VAL A 415 -117.64 -83.36 -15.16
N LEU A 416 -117.59 -82.59 -14.07
CA LEU A 416 -118.25 -82.92 -12.80
C LEU A 416 -119.77 -82.73 -12.90
N ASP A 417 -120.21 -81.64 -13.52
CA ASP A 417 -121.62 -81.30 -13.70
C ASP A 417 -122.30 -82.30 -14.65
N HIS A 418 -121.71 -82.60 -15.80
CA HIS A 418 -122.17 -83.68 -16.68
C HIS A 418 -122.14 -85.06 -16.00
N LYS A 419 -121.20 -85.34 -15.09
CA LYS A 419 -121.24 -86.56 -14.26
C LYS A 419 -122.36 -86.53 -13.21
N GLY A 420 -122.74 -85.35 -12.72
CA GLY A 420 -123.92 -85.10 -11.88
C GLY A 420 -125.22 -85.35 -12.65
N GLU A 421 -125.35 -84.76 -13.83
CA GLU A 421 -126.46 -85.00 -14.77
C GLU A 421 -126.57 -86.48 -15.14
N ASN A 422 -125.47 -87.16 -15.46
CA ASN A 422 -125.47 -88.59 -15.77
C ASN A 422 -125.91 -89.44 -14.57
N LYS A 423 -125.56 -89.07 -13.33
CA LYS A 423 -126.08 -89.69 -12.10
C LYS A 423 -127.57 -89.41 -11.89
N LEU A 424 -128.06 -88.20 -12.21
CA LEU A 424 -129.47 -87.84 -12.12
C LEU A 424 -130.32 -88.55 -13.18
N LEU A 425 -129.81 -88.66 -14.41
CA LEU A 425 -130.40 -89.45 -15.50
C LEU A 425 -130.45 -90.94 -15.12
N LYS A 426 -129.35 -91.51 -14.63
CA LYS A 426 -129.35 -92.90 -14.13
C LYS A 426 -130.36 -93.11 -13.00
N ARG A 427 -130.51 -92.16 -12.05
CA ARG A 427 -131.56 -92.22 -11.03
C ARG A 427 -132.98 -92.12 -11.60
N LYS A 428 -133.23 -91.27 -12.61
CA LYS A 428 -134.53 -91.22 -13.31
C LYS A 428 -134.85 -92.55 -14.01
N PHE A 429 -133.88 -93.13 -14.72
CA PHE A 429 -134.06 -94.43 -15.37
C PHE A 429 -134.21 -95.59 -14.36
N GLU A 430 -133.47 -95.58 -13.24
CA GLU A 430 -133.67 -96.56 -12.15
C GLU A 430 -135.06 -96.46 -11.51
N LEU A 431 -135.59 -95.25 -11.31
CA LEU A 431 -136.93 -95.06 -10.74
C LEU A 431 -138.00 -95.55 -11.71
N SER A 432 -137.91 -95.16 -12.99
CA SER A 432 -138.81 -95.63 -14.05
C SER A 432 -138.77 -97.17 -14.21
N LEU A 433 -137.59 -97.80 -14.16
CA LEU A 433 -137.45 -99.27 -14.19
C LEU A 433 -138.04 -99.97 -12.96
N LYS A 434 -138.05 -99.32 -11.79
CA LYS A 434 -138.67 -99.83 -10.56
C LYS A 434 -140.18 -99.63 -10.53
N GLU A 435 -140.71 -98.73 -11.34
CA GLU A 435 -142.13 -98.49 -11.53
C GLU A 435 -142.73 -99.49 -12.52
N VAL A 436 -142.14 -99.64 -13.72
CA VAL A 436 -142.57 -100.61 -14.75
C VAL A 436 -142.50 -102.06 -14.25
N ASN A 437 -141.50 -102.43 -13.43
CA ASN A 437 -141.43 -103.77 -12.83
C ASN A 437 -142.52 -104.05 -11.78
N LYS A 438 -143.07 -103.02 -11.12
CA LYS A 438 -144.17 -103.21 -10.16
C LYS A 438 -145.46 -103.58 -10.86
N GLU A 439 -145.81 -102.87 -11.92
CA GLU A 439 -147.05 -103.11 -12.67
C GLU A 439 -147.05 -104.51 -13.32
N LEU A 440 -145.90 -104.95 -13.88
CA LEU A 440 -145.78 -106.25 -14.55
C LEU A 440 -145.99 -107.45 -13.59
N GLN A 441 -145.67 -107.30 -12.30
CA GLN A 441 -145.86 -108.37 -11.31
C GLN A 441 -147.28 -108.42 -10.72
N GLN A 442 -148.02 -107.31 -10.76
CA GLN A 442 -149.29 -107.18 -10.04
C GLN A 442 -150.46 -107.98 -10.66
N CYS A 443 -150.30 -108.46 -11.90
CA CYS A 443 -151.27 -109.34 -12.59
C CYS A 443 -150.92 -110.83 -12.59
N ARG A 444 -149.87 -111.29 -11.87
CA ARG A 444 -149.38 -112.68 -11.95
C ARG A 444 -149.24 -113.48 -10.64
N LYS A 445 -149.63 -112.94 -9.48
CA LYS A 445 -149.83 -113.74 -8.26
C LYS A 445 -151.22 -113.53 -7.66
N ARG A 446 -152.06 -114.57 -7.76
CA ARG A 446 -153.35 -114.71 -7.05
C ARG A 446 -153.27 -115.80 -5.97
N LEU A 447 -152.09 -115.96 -5.38
CA LEU A 447 -151.78 -117.00 -4.39
C LEU A 447 -150.69 -116.51 -3.42
N GLU A 448 -150.82 -116.94 -2.16
CA GLU A 448 -149.93 -116.75 -1.01
C GLU A 448 -149.79 -115.30 -0.48
N ASN A 449 -150.40 -115.12 0.71
CA ASN A 449 -150.22 -113.97 1.62
C ASN A 449 -148.91 -114.14 2.44
N TYR A 450 -148.60 -113.14 3.28
CA TYR A 450 -147.50 -113.08 4.27
C TYR A 450 -146.08 -112.86 3.65
N GLU A 451 -145.20 -111.95 4.12
CA GLU A 451 -145.28 -110.90 5.16
C GLU A 451 -144.09 -109.88 5.07
N ILE A 452 -144.25 -108.63 5.57
CA ILE A 452 -143.29 -107.74 6.33
C ILE A 452 -141.85 -107.38 5.73
N LEU A 453 -141.12 -106.26 6.00
CA LEU A 453 -141.33 -104.81 6.32
C LEU A 453 -139.96 -104.04 6.49
N ASN A 454 -139.84 -102.71 6.14
CA ASN A 454 -138.85 -101.67 6.64
C ASN A 454 -137.29 -101.75 6.35
N ARG A 455 -136.37 -100.74 6.52
CA ARG A 455 -136.30 -99.22 6.43
C ARG A 455 -134.85 -98.57 6.65
N SER A 456 -134.60 -97.30 6.23
CA SER A 456 -133.58 -96.25 6.72
C SER A 456 -132.03 -96.42 6.46
N SER A 457 -131.00 -95.52 6.70
CA SER A 457 -130.65 -94.04 6.88
C SER A 457 -129.10 -93.85 7.13
N SER A 458 -128.29 -92.73 7.19
CA SER A 458 -128.19 -91.29 6.71
C SER A 458 -126.81 -90.59 7.11
N SER A 459 -126.50 -89.32 6.71
CA SER A 459 -125.41 -88.35 7.21
C SER A 459 -123.92 -88.51 6.69
N SER A 460 -122.84 -87.67 6.85
CA SER A 460 -122.44 -86.23 7.17
C SER A 460 -120.85 -86.08 7.26
N ASN A 461 -120.02 -84.98 7.31
CA ASN A 461 -119.98 -83.50 6.98
C ASN A 461 -118.53 -82.82 7.13
N SER A 462 -118.28 -81.62 6.51
CA SER A 462 -117.45 -80.39 6.92
C SER A 462 -115.87 -80.20 7.04
N SER A 463 -115.30 -79.16 6.33
CA SER A 463 -114.43 -77.96 6.76
C SER A 463 -112.84 -77.81 6.84
N LEU A 464 -112.33 -76.53 6.71
CA LEU A 464 -111.00 -75.83 7.12
C LEU A 464 -109.69 -75.85 6.23
N ASN A 465 -108.58 -75.02 6.35
CA ASN A 465 -108.26 -73.55 6.60
C ASN A 465 -106.70 -73.14 6.53
N VAL A 466 -106.29 -71.82 6.50
CA VAL A 466 -104.94 -71.12 6.80
C VAL A 466 -103.77 -71.11 5.73
N GLY A 467 -102.74 -70.19 5.59
CA GLY A 467 -102.40 -68.77 6.03
C GLY A 467 -100.87 -68.29 6.09
N SER A 468 -100.52 -66.97 5.90
CA SER A 468 -99.23 -66.17 6.21
C SER A 468 -97.92 -66.30 5.32
N ASN A 469 -96.76 -65.54 5.33
CA ASN A 469 -96.19 -64.15 5.64
C ASN A 469 -94.64 -64.07 5.23
N GLY A 470 -93.76 -63.01 5.19
CA GLY A 470 -93.83 -61.51 5.05
C GLY A 470 -92.60 -60.57 5.50
N SER A 471 -91.68 -60.10 4.59
CA SER A 471 -90.82 -58.82 4.59
C SER A 471 -89.67 -58.51 5.64
N PRO A 472 -88.80 -57.42 5.56
CA PRO A 472 -88.07 -56.66 4.48
C PRO A 472 -86.56 -56.21 4.80
N ALA A 473 -86.05 -55.09 4.22
CA ALA A 473 -84.65 -54.53 4.22
C ALA A 473 -84.33 -53.46 5.34
N SER A 474 -83.33 -52.53 5.37
CA SER A 474 -82.42 -51.84 4.40
C SER A 474 -81.39 -50.89 5.11
N GLU A 475 -80.26 -50.43 4.48
CA GLU A 475 -79.57 -49.13 4.84
C GLU A 475 -78.54 -48.57 3.78
N GLN A 476 -78.88 -47.41 3.18
CA GLN A 476 -78.09 -46.23 2.71
C GLN A 476 -76.90 -46.25 1.70
N VAL A 477 -76.72 -45.07 1.03
CA VAL A 477 -75.77 -44.71 -0.06
C VAL A 477 -75.45 -43.20 -0.03
N LYS A 478 -74.18 -42.79 -0.27
CA LYS A 478 -73.71 -41.50 -0.88
C LYS A 478 -72.16 -41.37 -0.81
N VAL A 479 -71.44 -40.48 -1.52
CA VAL A 479 -71.35 -40.15 -2.98
C VAL A 479 -70.28 -39.05 -3.22
N ILE A 480 -69.26 -39.34 -4.05
CA ILE A 480 -68.55 -38.44 -5.02
C ILE A 480 -67.69 -37.23 -4.52
N GLN A 481 -66.35 -37.34 -4.70
CA GLN A 481 -65.36 -36.33 -5.20
C GLN A 481 -65.03 -35.04 -4.37
N PRO A 482 -63.98 -34.24 -4.74
CA PRO A 482 -62.63 -34.63 -5.22
C PRO A 482 -61.43 -33.80 -4.67
N ASP A 483 -60.22 -34.27 -5.03
CA ASP A 483 -59.00 -33.50 -5.37
C ASP A 483 -58.11 -32.79 -4.32
N SER A 484 -56.91 -32.48 -4.83
CA SER A 484 -55.69 -31.90 -4.25
C SER A 484 -55.81 -30.97 -3.03
N GLY A 485 -55.02 -31.28 -2.00
CA GLY A 485 -54.59 -30.33 -0.97
C GLY A 485 -53.08 -30.42 -0.74
N LEU A 486 -52.31 -29.38 -1.11
CA LEU A 486 -50.96 -29.19 -0.58
C LEU A 486 -51.07 -28.88 0.92
N ASP A 487 -50.25 -29.54 1.75
CA ASP A 487 -50.39 -29.40 3.20
C ASP A 487 -50.07 -27.96 3.66
N ARG A 488 -51.13 -27.24 3.98
CA ARG A 488 -51.12 -25.85 4.46
C ARG A 488 -50.27 -25.70 5.72
N GLN A 489 -50.15 -26.75 6.54
CA GLN A 489 -49.32 -26.77 7.73
C GLN A 489 -47.83 -26.67 7.38
N THR A 490 -47.33 -27.46 6.42
CA THR A 490 -45.92 -27.40 5.99
C THR A 490 -45.52 -26.03 5.42
N LEU A 491 -46.44 -25.37 4.70
CA LEU A 491 -46.20 -24.03 4.17
C LEU A 491 -46.13 -22.99 5.30
N ILE A 492 -47.02 -23.08 6.29
CA ILE A 492 -47.00 -22.23 7.49
C ILE A 492 -45.71 -22.44 8.28
N GLU A 493 -45.27 -23.69 8.49
CA GLU A 493 -44.01 -24.00 9.16
C GLU A 493 -42.78 -23.45 8.42
N HIS A 494 -42.77 -23.52 7.08
CA HIS A 494 -41.71 -22.92 6.27
C HIS A 494 -41.70 -21.39 6.41
N ILE A 495 -42.87 -20.74 6.36
CA ILE A 495 -43.01 -19.28 6.56
C ILE A 495 -42.53 -18.88 7.95
N VAL A 496 -42.94 -19.58 9.02
CA VAL A 496 -42.49 -19.32 10.41
C VAL A 496 -40.98 -19.53 10.55
N LYS A 497 -40.40 -20.54 9.88
CA LYS A 497 -38.94 -20.78 9.87
C LYS A 497 -38.19 -19.64 9.16
N LEU A 498 -38.68 -19.16 8.02
CA LEU A 498 -38.12 -17.99 7.33
C LEU A 498 -38.27 -16.71 8.16
N GLN A 499 -39.43 -16.49 8.80
CA GLN A 499 -39.66 -15.34 9.69
C GLN A 499 -38.68 -15.34 10.88
N ARG A 500 -38.43 -16.48 11.52
CA ARG A 500 -37.41 -16.60 12.60
C ARG A 500 -35.98 -16.33 12.09
N ILE A 501 -35.65 -16.75 10.88
CA ILE A 501 -34.33 -16.46 10.26
C ILE A 501 -34.24 -14.98 9.87
N SER A 502 -35.34 -14.36 9.43
CA SER A 502 -35.40 -12.94 9.10
C SER A 502 -35.29 -12.06 10.34
N ALA A 503 -35.98 -12.42 11.44
CA ALA A 503 -35.89 -11.71 12.72
C ALA A 503 -34.44 -11.70 13.24
N ARG A 504 -33.79 -12.87 13.29
CA ARG A 504 -32.36 -12.99 13.67
C ARG A 504 -31.39 -12.25 12.75
N LYS A 505 -31.77 -12.01 11.49
CA LYS A 505 -31.01 -11.16 10.57
C LYS A 505 -31.24 -9.67 10.85
N SER A 506 -32.47 -9.27 11.21
CA SER A 506 -32.77 -7.91 11.69
C SER A 506 -31.98 -7.63 12.96
N GLU A 507 -32.14 -8.44 14.02
CA GLU A 507 -31.44 -8.31 15.30
C GLU A 507 -29.92 -8.14 15.13
N LYS A 508 -29.33 -8.82 14.14
CA LYS A 508 -27.89 -8.70 13.81
C LYS A 508 -27.55 -7.43 13.00
N LEU A 509 -28.43 -6.96 12.12
CA LEU A 509 -28.26 -5.67 11.43
C LEU A 509 -28.41 -4.52 12.43
N ASP A 510 -29.45 -4.55 13.28
CA ASP A 510 -29.73 -3.57 14.31
C ASP A 510 -28.52 -3.40 15.26
N PHE A 511 -27.94 -4.53 15.73
CA PHE A 511 -26.71 -4.55 16.53
C PHE A 511 -25.48 -3.97 15.78
N LEU A 512 -25.31 -4.29 14.49
CA LEU A 512 -24.20 -3.77 13.70
C LEU A 512 -24.35 -2.26 13.44
N GLU A 513 -25.57 -1.77 13.25
CA GLU A 513 -25.87 -0.35 13.08
C GLU A 513 -25.63 0.43 14.39
N GLU A 514 -26.05 -0.10 15.55
CA GLU A 514 -25.73 0.49 16.86
C GLU A 514 -24.20 0.54 17.11
N HIS A 515 -23.47 -0.53 16.75
CA HIS A 515 -22.01 -0.56 16.87
C HIS A 515 -21.31 0.44 15.92
N VAL A 516 -21.76 0.58 14.68
CA VAL A 516 -21.26 1.58 13.73
C VAL A 516 -21.56 3.00 14.24
N ASN A 517 -22.77 3.27 14.71
CA ASN A 517 -23.15 4.56 15.28
C ASN A 517 -22.29 4.91 16.52
N THR A 518 -22.04 3.94 17.40
CA THR A 518 -21.13 4.10 18.55
C THR A 518 -19.71 4.45 18.11
N LEU A 519 -19.16 3.74 17.11
CA LEU A 519 -17.83 4.01 16.58
C LEU A 519 -17.74 5.39 15.91
N VAL A 520 -18.77 5.81 15.17
CA VAL A 520 -18.86 7.16 14.57
C VAL A 520 -18.90 8.25 15.65
N LEU A 521 -19.67 8.05 16.73
CA LEU A 521 -19.71 8.98 17.87
C LEU A 521 -18.35 9.07 18.57
N GLU A 522 -17.64 7.96 18.77
CA GLU A 522 -16.26 7.98 19.26
C GLU A 522 -15.33 8.76 18.33
N LEU A 523 -15.39 8.52 17.02
CA LEU A 523 -14.55 9.19 16.03
C LEU A 523 -14.80 10.71 16.01
N GLN A 524 -16.07 11.13 16.05
CA GLN A 524 -16.44 12.53 16.18
C GLN A 524 -16.03 13.15 17.51
N LYS A 525 -16.03 12.39 18.62
CA LYS A 525 -15.59 12.85 19.94
C LYS A 525 -14.07 13.02 19.98
N LYS A 526 -13.32 12.06 19.44
CA LYS A 526 -11.85 12.10 19.29
C LYS A 526 -11.42 13.23 18.35
N SER A 527 -12.13 13.43 17.24
CA SER A 527 -11.90 14.54 16.30
C SER A 527 -12.18 15.91 16.94
N ARG A 528 -13.32 16.08 17.64
CA ARG A 528 -13.62 17.31 18.41
C ARG A 528 -12.60 17.57 19.52
N LEU A 529 -12.10 16.53 20.18
CA LEU A 529 -11.03 16.65 21.18
C LEU A 529 -9.72 17.17 20.54
N LEU A 530 -9.31 16.56 19.42
CA LEU A 530 -8.14 16.99 18.63
C LEU A 530 -8.28 18.45 18.17
N GLN A 531 -9.43 18.82 17.59
CA GLN A 531 -9.73 20.19 17.18
C GLN A 531 -9.70 21.17 18.37
N SER A 532 -10.21 20.75 19.53
CA SER A 532 -10.16 21.55 20.76
C SER A 532 -8.74 21.73 21.31
N TYR A 533 -7.84 20.75 21.17
CA TYR A 533 -6.42 20.93 21.51
C TYR A 533 -5.76 21.88 20.50
N ILE A 534 -5.90 21.63 19.20
CA ILE A 534 -5.33 22.45 18.11
C ILE A 534 -5.77 23.93 18.19
N LEU A 535 -6.98 24.22 18.68
CA LEU A 535 -7.49 25.59 18.85
C LEU A 535 -7.19 26.22 20.22
N ARG A 536 -6.76 25.43 21.22
CA ARG A 536 -6.47 25.91 22.59
C ARG A 536 -4.98 26.10 22.84
N ASP A 537 -4.15 25.24 22.27
CA ASP A 537 -2.70 25.29 22.36
C ASP A 537 -2.15 26.29 21.33
N GLN A 538 -1.56 27.39 21.83
CA GLN A 538 -0.92 28.38 20.97
C GLN A 538 0.28 27.77 20.25
N SER A 539 0.51 28.17 19.00
CA SER A 539 1.59 27.72 18.10
C SER A 539 2.99 27.85 18.72
N GLY A 540 3.39 26.83 19.48
CA GLY A 540 4.62 26.82 20.28
C GLY A 540 4.54 25.99 21.57
N THR A 541 3.36 25.61 22.06
CA THR A 541 3.23 24.70 23.24
C THR A 541 3.43 23.22 22.92
N LEU A 542 3.43 22.86 21.63
CA LEU A 542 3.82 21.53 21.12
C LEU A 542 5.23 21.52 20.52
N THR A 543 6.17 22.28 21.11
CA THR A 543 7.59 22.06 20.86
C THR A 543 7.97 20.65 21.32
N SER A 544 8.64 19.88 20.45
CA SER A 544 9.23 18.61 20.86
C SER A 544 10.33 18.85 21.89
N ASN A 545 10.50 17.94 22.85
CA ASN A 545 11.67 17.92 23.75
C ASN A 545 13.00 18.02 22.98
N THR A 546 13.08 17.54 21.73
CA THR A 546 14.26 17.70 20.87
C THR A 546 14.44 19.15 20.38
N MET A 547 13.35 19.86 20.10
CA MET A 547 13.36 21.26 19.67
C MET A 547 13.76 22.19 20.83
N ASP A 548 13.23 21.96 22.04
CA ASP A 548 13.60 22.76 23.21
C ASP A 548 15.03 22.49 23.70
N ASN A 549 15.51 21.23 23.64
CA ASN A 549 16.93 20.95 23.87
C ASN A 549 17.83 21.63 22.83
N ASN A 550 17.43 21.65 21.55
CA ASN A 550 18.17 22.35 20.51
C ASN A 550 18.17 23.88 20.72
N LYS A 551 17.02 24.47 21.09
CA LYS A 551 16.91 25.89 21.44
C LYS A 551 17.77 26.24 22.66
N ALA A 552 17.76 25.40 23.69
CA ALA A 552 18.61 25.54 24.87
C ALA A 552 20.10 25.36 24.57
N ASN A 553 20.47 24.59 23.55
CA ASN A 553 21.87 24.46 23.11
C ASN A 553 22.31 25.62 22.21
N ILE A 554 21.45 26.14 21.34
CA ILE A 554 21.69 27.37 20.58
C ILE A 554 21.85 28.57 21.53
N ALA A 555 21.05 28.64 22.61
CA ALA A 555 21.18 29.67 23.65
C ALA A 555 22.43 29.52 24.57
N LYS A 556 23.21 28.43 24.45
CA LYS A 556 24.52 28.25 25.13
C LYS A 556 25.72 28.62 24.25
N LEU A 557 25.53 28.77 22.94
CA LEU A 557 26.55 29.34 22.06
C LEU A 557 26.59 30.86 22.27
N ASN A 558 27.72 31.50 22.03
CA ASN A 558 27.82 32.96 22.15
C ASN A 558 27.50 33.65 20.82
N GLY A 559 26.84 34.82 20.89
CA GLY A 559 26.63 35.74 19.77
C GLY A 559 25.17 36.03 19.41
N ILE A 560 24.99 36.64 18.24
CA ILE A 560 23.72 37.20 17.74
C ILE A 560 22.58 36.16 17.73
N MET A 561 22.78 34.97 17.15
CA MET A 561 21.72 33.95 17.07
C MET A 561 21.28 33.43 18.45
N ALA A 562 22.21 33.28 19.39
CA ALA A 562 21.87 32.90 20.76
C ALA A 562 21.04 33.98 21.46
N SER A 563 21.36 35.26 21.20
CA SER A 563 20.61 36.42 21.69
C SER A 563 19.20 36.56 21.08
N VAL A 564 18.92 35.92 19.94
CA VAL A 564 17.59 35.84 19.30
C VAL A 564 16.73 34.71 19.88
N TYR A 565 17.33 33.59 20.29
CA TYR A 565 16.61 32.44 20.86
C TYR A 565 16.59 32.37 22.39
N SER A 566 17.43 33.17 23.06
CA SER A 566 17.47 33.36 24.52
C SER A 566 16.63 34.55 24.96
N SER A 567 16.11 34.52 26.19
CA SER A 567 15.40 35.66 26.80
C SER A 567 16.35 36.73 27.39
N ARG A 568 17.66 36.64 27.10
CA ARG A 568 18.68 37.63 27.47
C ARG A 568 19.55 37.94 26.26
N VAL A 569 19.77 39.22 26.00
CA VAL A 569 20.78 39.68 25.02
C VAL A 569 22.16 39.27 25.56
N ALA A 570 22.93 38.57 24.74
CA ALA A 570 24.28 38.09 25.06
C ALA A 570 25.38 38.72 24.17
N ASP A 571 24.99 39.64 23.29
CA ASP A 571 25.86 40.34 22.34
C ASP A 571 25.33 41.76 22.10
N ASP A 572 26.07 42.79 22.52
CA ASP A 572 25.71 44.20 22.36
C ASP A 572 25.56 44.63 20.89
N LYS A 573 26.00 43.79 19.93
CA LYS A 573 25.83 44.02 18.49
C LYS A 573 24.44 43.66 17.96
N LEU A 574 23.57 43.04 18.77
CA LEU A 574 22.17 42.80 18.38
C LEU A 574 21.35 44.10 18.45
N THR A 575 21.39 44.90 17.39
CA THR A 575 20.49 46.06 17.24
C THR A 575 19.08 45.62 16.90
N LEU A 576 18.08 46.45 17.26
CA LEU A 576 16.67 46.21 16.92
C LEU A 576 16.47 46.02 15.41
N GLU A 577 17.11 46.87 14.60
CA GLU A 577 17.04 46.83 13.14
C GLU A 577 17.57 45.50 12.56
N LEU A 578 18.71 45.02 13.08
CA LEU A 578 19.26 43.71 12.71
C LEU A 578 18.33 42.56 13.15
N SER A 579 17.72 42.65 14.33
CA SER A 579 16.76 41.64 14.80
C SER A 579 15.49 41.55 13.95
N LEU A 580 15.03 42.67 13.39
CA LEU A 580 13.88 42.73 12.49
C LEU A 580 14.21 42.19 11.09
N ASP A 581 15.42 42.46 10.58
CA ASP A 581 15.88 41.92 9.30
C ASP A 581 16.15 40.39 9.38
N ILE A 582 16.70 39.90 10.49
CA ILE A 582 16.79 38.46 10.78
C ILE A 582 15.40 37.82 10.83
N ASN A 583 14.43 38.43 11.54
CA ASN A 583 13.05 37.91 11.57
C ASN A 583 12.40 37.87 10.19
N ARG A 584 12.55 38.93 9.37
CA ARG A 584 12.05 38.93 7.99
C ARG A 584 12.64 37.81 7.14
N LYS A 585 13.94 37.56 7.26
CA LYS A 585 14.63 36.48 6.54
C LYS A 585 14.20 35.09 7.01
N LEU A 586 14.05 34.88 8.32
CA LEU A 586 13.52 33.63 8.88
C LEU A 586 12.06 33.40 8.48
N GLN A 587 11.22 34.45 8.48
CA GLN A 587 9.83 34.37 8.03
C GLN A 587 9.75 34.00 6.54
N ALA A 588 10.51 34.66 5.67
CA ALA A 588 10.53 34.35 4.24
C ALA A 588 10.99 32.90 3.94
N VAL A 589 11.99 32.39 4.69
CA VAL A 589 12.42 30.99 4.60
C VAL A 589 11.33 30.03 5.11
N LEU A 590 10.60 30.39 6.16
CA LEU A 590 9.52 29.57 6.71
C LEU A 590 8.28 29.57 5.79
N GLU A 591 7.96 30.70 5.15
CA GLU A 591 6.91 30.82 4.14
C GLU A 591 7.24 29.99 2.88
N ASP A 592 8.47 30.06 2.36
CA ASP A 592 8.95 29.21 1.26
C ASP A 592 8.95 27.72 1.63
N ALA A 593 9.38 27.37 2.85
CA ALA A 593 9.35 25.99 3.34
C ALA A 593 7.93 25.45 3.51
N LEU A 594 6.98 26.27 3.97
CA LEU A 594 5.56 25.91 4.04
C LEU A 594 4.95 25.79 2.64
N LEU A 595 5.22 26.73 1.73
CA LEU A 595 4.75 26.69 0.35
C LEU A 595 5.22 25.39 -0.34
N LYS A 596 6.50 25.02 -0.18
CA LYS A 596 7.05 23.73 -0.65
C LYS A 596 6.36 22.52 -0.01
N ASN A 597 6.13 22.52 1.31
CA ASN A 597 5.41 21.42 1.97
C ASN A 597 3.92 21.31 1.61
N ILE A 598 3.30 22.38 1.10
CA ILE A 598 1.90 22.40 0.62
C ILE A 598 1.83 22.01 -0.87
N THR A 599 2.89 22.25 -1.64
CA THR A 599 2.96 21.94 -3.09
C THR A 599 3.64 20.60 -3.41
N LEU A 600 4.21 19.94 -2.41
CA LEU A 600 4.82 18.60 -2.50
C LEU A 600 4.01 17.54 -1.72
N LYS A 601 2.69 17.74 -1.59
CA LYS A 601 1.72 16.82 -0.98
C LYS A 601 0.48 16.66 -1.88
#